data_AF-A0A3D4S6Z3-F1
#
_entry.id   AF-A0A3D4S6Z3-F1
#
_cell.length_a   1.000
_cell.length_b   1.000
_cell.length_c   1.000
_cell.angle_alpha   90.00
_cell.angle_beta   90.00
_cell.angle_gamma   90.00
#
_symmetry.space_group_name_H-M   'P 1'
#
loop_
_entity.id
_entity.type
_entity.pdbx_description
1 polymer ?
#
loop_
_entity_poly.entity_id
_entity_poly.type
_entity_poly.pdbx_seq_one_letter_code
_entity_poly.pdbx_strand_id
1 'polypeptide(L)'
;MFSGIKMSDDIPTKEDFIRNSIDLDRSKGWELISASTIMKNEFKYSGAKFEIVQSYLHAIDILSNPSYNGSYNQNFKIVSLRSVWIPFLFLCRQAIELSLKNALELTNIEIKRPTHNIKELWDVFVKKNKTYIFEEEQCFIKRISVLVEVLNSLDNDGSHFRYSTSNNNDLYREKPYLINPKRFSDEVHSMALTLNSIDVSLFIR
;
A
#
# COMPACT_ATOMS: atom_id res chain seq x y z
N MET A 1 20.88 2.91 12.59
CA MET A 1 19.79 2.13 13.19
C MET A 1 19.46 0.85 12.43
N PHE A 2 19.37 0.89 11.11
CA PHE A 2 19.00 -0.22 10.25
C PHE A 2 20.26 -0.98 9.80
N SER A 3 20.28 -2.29 10.01
CA SER A 3 21.42 -3.12 9.62
C SER A 3 21.31 -3.56 8.15
N GLY A 4 22.41 -3.44 7.40
CA GLY A 4 22.67 -4.26 6.21
C GLY A 4 21.96 -3.91 4.90
N ILE A 5 21.31 -2.75 4.74
CA ILE A 5 20.58 -2.45 3.49
C ILE A 5 21.13 -1.19 2.82
N LYS A 6 21.91 -1.40 1.76
CA LYS A 6 22.37 -0.34 0.85
C LYS A 6 21.26 -0.08 -0.17
N MET A 7 20.47 0.97 0.07
CA MET A 7 19.38 1.35 -0.84
C MET A 7 19.87 2.32 -1.91
N SER A 8 19.20 2.31 -3.06
CA SER A 8 19.42 3.31 -4.11
C SER A 8 19.05 4.71 -3.59
N ASP A 9 19.88 5.69 -3.94
CA ASP A 9 19.67 7.12 -3.65
C ASP A 9 18.48 7.72 -4.44
N ASP A 10 17.91 6.97 -5.39
CA ASP A 10 16.71 7.37 -6.11
C ASP A 10 15.47 7.20 -5.22
N ILE A 11 15.05 8.32 -4.63
CA ILE A 11 13.86 8.41 -3.77
C ILE A 11 12.63 8.52 -4.69
N PRO A 12 11.67 7.59 -4.62
CA PRO A 12 10.46 7.68 -5.43
C PRO A 12 9.67 8.94 -5.10
N THR A 13 8.91 9.37 -6.09
CA THR A 13 7.84 10.34 -5.97
C THR A 13 6.48 9.64 -5.88
N LYS A 14 5.43 10.39 -5.53
CA LYS A 14 4.05 9.88 -5.50
C LYS A 14 3.60 9.36 -6.87
N GLU A 15 4.05 10.02 -7.92
CA GLU A 15 3.74 9.75 -9.33
C GLU A 15 4.35 8.44 -9.83
N ASP A 16 5.32 7.87 -9.11
CA ASP A 16 5.88 6.54 -9.37
C ASP A 16 4.95 5.41 -8.89
N PHE A 17 4.03 5.71 -7.97
CA PHE A 17 3.09 4.75 -7.40
C PHE A 17 1.69 4.88 -7.96
N ILE A 18 1.18 6.11 -8.08
CA ILE A 18 -0.22 6.38 -8.43
C ILE A 18 -0.35 7.45 -9.51
N ARG A 19 -1.35 7.30 -10.38
CA ARG A 19 -1.74 8.29 -11.38
C ARG A 19 -3.24 8.51 -11.36
N ASN A 20 -3.64 9.77 -11.51
CA ASN A 20 -5.05 10.19 -11.50
C ASN A 20 -5.69 10.17 -12.90
N SER A 21 -4.93 9.82 -13.94
CA SER A 21 -5.39 9.80 -15.33
C SER A 21 -5.64 8.38 -15.81
N ILE A 22 -6.79 8.14 -16.45
CA ILE A 22 -7.10 6.89 -17.18
C ILE A 22 -6.49 6.94 -18.59
N ASP A 23 -5.20 7.22 -18.71
CA ASP A 23 -4.51 7.02 -19.98
C ASP A 23 -4.14 5.54 -20.09
N LEU A 24 -5.13 4.71 -20.47
CA LEU A 24 -4.95 3.26 -20.57
C LEU A 24 -3.98 2.90 -21.71
N ASP A 25 -3.86 3.72 -22.74
CA ASP A 25 -2.97 3.47 -23.88
C ASP A 25 -1.48 3.63 -23.50
N ARG A 26 -1.17 4.50 -22.52
CA ARG A 26 0.19 4.67 -21.96
C ARG A 26 0.42 3.93 -20.64
N SER A 27 -0.46 3.00 -20.28
CA SER A 27 -0.48 2.35 -18.96
C SER A 27 0.24 1.01 -18.88
N LYS A 28 1.24 0.72 -19.73
CA LYS A 28 2.01 -0.53 -19.59
C LYS A 28 2.68 -0.58 -18.20
N GLY A 29 2.38 -1.62 -17.41
CA GLY A 29 2.81 -1.73 -16.00
C GLY A 29 1.99 -0.92 -14.99
N TRP A 30 0.94 -0.24 -15.44
CA TRP A 30 0.02 0.54 -14.62
C TRP A 30 -1.38 -0.06 -14.65
N GLU A 31 -2.02 -0.17 -13.49
CA GLU A 31 -3.21 -0.99 -13.32
C GLU A 31 -4.34 -0.21 -12.65
N LEU A 32 -5.56 -0.30 -13.18
CA LEU A 32 -6.72 0.36 -12.58
C LEU A 32 -7.10 -0.34 -11.28
N ILE A 33 -7.16 0.43 -10.18
CA ILE A 33 -7.55 -0.14 -8.87
C ILE A 33 -8.96 -0.70 -8.93
N SER A 34 -9.90 0.09 -9.43
CA SER A 34 -11.33 -0.16 -9.31
C SER A 34 -12.06 0.27 -10.59
N ALA A 35 -12.59 -0.70 -11.32
CA ALA A 35 -13.39 -0.54 -12.52
C ALA A 35 -14.73 0.15 -12.23
N SER A 36 -15.28 0.02 -11.02
CA SER A 36 -16.54 0.69 -10.68
C SER A 36 -16.45 2.23 -10.75
N THR A 37 -15.25 2.80 -10.59
CA THR A 37 -15.02 4.25 -10.68
C THR A 37 -15.34 4.86 -12.05
N ILE A 38 -15.30 4.05 -13.11
CA ILE A 38 -15.56 4.49 -14.49
C ILE A 38 -16.98 4.13 -14.98
N MET A 39 -17.78 3.49 -14.15
CA MET A 39 -19.17 3.19 -14.46
C MET A 39 -20.02 4.47 -14.46
N LYS A 40 -21.18 4.44 -15.12
CA LYS A 40 -22.17 5.52 -15.00
C LYS A 40 -22.61 5.68 -13.54
N ASN A 41 -22.91 6.92 -13.14
CA ASN A 41 -23.15 7.26 -11.73
C ASN A 41 -24.25 6.40 -11.09
N GLU A 42 -25.31 6.07 -11.83
CA GLU A 42 -26.41 5.22 -11.36
C GLU A 42 -25.99 3.77 -11.03
N PHE A 43 -24.85 3.30 -11.56
CA PHE A 43 -24.32 1.95 -11.30
C PHE A 43 -23.07 1.93 -10.43
N LYS A 44 -22.44 3.08 -10.13
CA LYS A 44 -21.19 3.14 -9.35
C LYS A 44 -21.33 2.49 -7.99
N TYR A 45 -22.42 2.77 -7.28
CA TYR A 45 -22.60 2.30 -5.91
C TYR A 45 -22.74 0.77 -5.81
N SER A 46 -23.64 0.19 -6.62
CA SER A 46 -23.82 -1.26 -6.67
C SER A 46 -22.60 -1.98 -7.26
N GLY A 47 -22.00 -1.40 -8.29
CA GLY A 47 -20.76 -1.87 -8.90
C GLY A 47 -19.61 -1.94 -7.90
N ALA A 48 -19.40 -0.89 -7.09
CA ALA A 48 -18.33 -0.85 -6.09
C ALA A 48 -18.51 -1.90 -4.99
N LYS A 49 -19.74 -2.13 -4.52
CA LYS A 49 -20.03 -3.19 -3.54
C LYS A 49 -19.71 -4.58 -4.11
N PHE A 50 -20.16 -4.85 -5.33
CA PHE A 50 -19.90 -6.12 -6.01
C PHE A 50 -18.41 -6.32 -6.28
N GLU A 51 -17.73 -5.27 -6.72
CA GLU A 51 -16.29 -5.30 -7.04
C GLU A 51 -15.43 -5.69 -5.84
N ILE A 52 -15.71 -5.20 -4.62
CA ILE A 52 -14.98 -5.64 -3.42
C ILE A 52 -14.99 -7.16 -3.30
N VAL A 53 -16.18 -7.78 -3.32
CA VAL A 53 -16.33 -9.23 -3.16
C VAL A 53 -15.60 -9.97 -4.28
N GLN A 54 -15.81 -9.54 -5.53
CA GLN A 54 -15.21 -10.15 -6.71
C GLN A 54 -13.68 -10.03 -6.75
N SER A 55 -13.14 -8.93 -6.26
CA SER A 55 -11.70 -8.67 -6.16
C SER A 55 -11.03 -9.65 -5.19
N TYR A 56 -11.61 -9.82 -3.99
CA TYR A 56 -11.11 -10.78 -3.01
C TYR A 56 -11.25 -12.24 -3.48
N LEU A 57 -12.37 -12.61 -4.11
CA LEU A 57 -12.52 -13.95 -4.69
C LEU A 57 -11.48 -14.23 -5.76
N HIS A 58 -11.18 -13.25 -6.63
CA HIS A 58 -10.12 -13.42 -7.63
C HIS A 58 -8.73 -13.53 -6.99
N ALA A 59 -8.44 -12.76 -5.93
CA ALA A 59 -7.20 -12.94 -5.19
C ALA A 59 -7.09 -14.35 -4.57
N ILE A 60 -8.18 -14.91 -4.05
CA ILE A 60 -8.21 -16.30 -3.57
C ILE A 60 -7.91 -17.27 -4.72
N ASP A 61 -8.52 -17.10 -5.89
CA ASP A 61 -8.28 -17.96 -7.05
C ASP A 61 -6.80 -17.94 -7.48
N ILE A 62 -6.16 -16.76 -7.47
CA ILE A 62 -4.73 -16.61 -7.76
C ILE A 62 -3.86 -17.30 -6.69
N LEU A 63 -4.13 -17.03 -5.42
CA LEU A 63 -3.30 -17.51 -4.31
C LEU A 63 -3.44 -19.02 -4.06
N SER A 64 -4.60 -19.59 -4.35
CA SER A 64 -4.89 -21.02 -4.14
C SER A 64 -4.44 -21.91 -5.30
N ASN A 65 -4.12 -21.32 -6.46
CA ASN A 65 -3.74 -22.07 -7.66
C ASN A 65 -2.42 -21.52 -8.24
N PRO A 66 -1.27 -22.13 -7.90
CA PRO A 66 0.05 -21.70 -8.38
C PRO A 66 0.19 -21.72 -9.91
N SER A 67 -0.64 -22.52 -10.59
CA SER A 67 -0.69 -22.60 -12.06
C SER A 67 -1.64 -21.59 -12.69
N TYR A 68 -2.31 -20.75 -11.89
CA TYR A 68 -3.16 -19.67 -12.36
C TYR A 68 -2.30 -18.57 -12.98
N ASN A 69 -1.91 -18.79 -14.24
CA ASN A 69 -1.56 -17.72 -15.15
C ASN A 69 -2.88 -17.13 -15.61
N GLY A 70 -3.38 -16.12 -14.87
CA GLY A 70 -4.61 -15.43 -15.24
C GLY A 70 -4.63 -15.12 -16.74
N SER A 71 -5.81 -15.07 -17.35
CA SER A 71 -5.98 -14.82 -18.79
C SER A 71 -5.67 -13.37 -19.18
N TYR A 72 -4.57 -12.81 -18.69
CA TYR A 72 -4.01 -11.57 -19.16
C TYR A 72 -3.33 -11.83 -20.49
N ASN A 73 -4.13 -11.84 -21.55
CA ASN A 73 -3.62 -11.64 -22.88
C ASN A 73 -2.86 -10.31 -22.85
N GLN A 74 -1.52 -10.33 -22.86
CA GLN A 74 -0.67 -9.15 -22.61
C GLN A 74 -0.91 -8.00 -23.60
N ASN A 75 -1.68 -8.26 -24.67
CA ASN A 75 -2.03 -7.33 -25.72
C ASN A 75 -3.39 -6.62 -25.51
N PHE A 76 -4.22 -7.03 -24.53
CA PHE A 76 -5.53 -6.40 -24.26
C PHE A 76 -5.71 -6.10 -22.77
N LYS A 77 -5.92 -4.82 -22.44
CA LYS A 77 -6.34 -4.41 -21.10
C LYS A 77 -7.83 -4.61 -20.94
N ILE A 78 -8.21 -5.59 -20.13
CA ILE A 78 -9.61 -5.82 -19.75
C ILE A 78 -9.87 -5.06 -18.45
N VAL A 79 -10.76 -4.07 -18.51
CA VAL A 79 -11.31 -3.46 -17.30
C VAL A 79 -12.29 -4.45 -16.67
N SER A 80 -11.99 -4.91 -15.45
CA SER A 80 -12.73 -5.98 -14.79
C SER A 80 -13.11 -5.59 -13.37
N LEU A 81 -14.35 -5.93 -12.97
CA LEU A 81 -14.80 -5.85 -11.57
C LEU A 81 -14.19 -6.95 -10.68
N ARG A 82 -13.38 -7.85 -11.27
CA ARG A 82 -12.53 -8.81 -10.56
C ARG A 82 -11.10 -8.29 -10.45
N SER A 83 -10.89 -7.02 -10.19
CA SER A 83 -9.52 -6.46 -10.08
C SER A 83 -8.81 -7.03 -8.84
N VAL A 84 -7.64 -7.65 -8.98
CA VAL A 84 -6.86 -8.12 -7.81
C VAL A 84 -6.11 -7.02 -7.08
N TRP A 85 -6.17 -5.79 -7.61
CA TRP A 85 -5.38 -4.68 -7.12
C TRP A 85 -5.90 -4.11 -5.79
N ILE A 86 -7.20 -4.25 -5.50
CA ILE A 86 -7.78 -3.91 -4.20
C ILE A 86 -7.18 -4.79 -3.07
N PRO A 87 -7.27 -6.14 -3.12
CA PRO A 87 -6.65 -6.98 -2.11
C PRO A 87 -5.13 -6.90 -2.10
N PHE A 88 -4.47 -6.68 -3.25
CA PHE A 88 -3.03 -6.42 -3.29
C PHE A 88 -2.64 -5.19 -2.45
N LEU A 89 -3.30 -4.04 -2.64
CA LEU A 89 -3.02 -2.83 -1.86
C LEU A 89 -3.36 -3.01 -0.37
N PHE A 90 -4.43 -3.77 -0.06
CA PHE A 90 -4.73 -4.16 1.30
C PHE A 90 -3.56 -4.91 1.95
N LEU A 91 -2.97 -5.90 1.26
CA LEU A 91 -1.82 -6.65 1.74
C LEU A 91 -0.58 -5.76 1.90
N CYS A 92 -0.30 -4.88 0.94
CA CYS A 92 0.79 -3.89 1.04
C CYS A 92 0.64 -3.03 2.30
N ARG A 93 -0.54 -2.47 2.52
CA ARG A 93 -0.86 -1.64 3.69
C ARG A 93 -0.70 -2.44 4.99
N GLN A 94 -1.21 -3.67 5.04
CA GLN A 94 -1.13 -4.52 6.24
C GLN A 94 0.32 -4.90 6.57
N ALA A 95 1.13 -5.28 5.58
CA ALA A 95 2.53 -5.59 5.77
C ALA A 95 3.29 -4.39 6.39
N ILE A 96 2.99 -3.17 5.94
CA ILE A 96 3.57 -1.93 6.46
C ILE A 96 3.08 -1.65 7.88
N GLU A 97 1.76 -1.74 8.13
CA GLU A 97 1.22 -1.53 9.48
C GLU A 97 1.87 -2.45 10.51
N LEU A 98 1.97 -3.75 10.19
CA LEU A 98 2.57 -4.74 11.07
C LEU A 98 4.07 -4.53 11.24
N SER A 99 4.80 -4.20 10.16
CA SER A 99 6.24 -3.91 10.24
C SER A 99 6.52 -2.66 11.10
N LEU A 100 5.68 -1.62 11.01
CA LEU A 100 5.79 -0.43 11.85
C LEU A 100 5.50 -0.73 13.31
N LYS A 101 4.46 -1.52 13.60
CA LYS A 101 4.15 -1.97 14.96
C LYS A 101 5.31 -2.76 15.57
N ASN A 102 5.85 -3.70 14.81
CA ASN A 102 7.03 -4.47 15.24
C ASN A 102 8.24 -3.55 15.46
N ALA A 103 8.51 -2.61 14.54
CA ALA A 103 9.62 -1.68 14.68
C ALA A 103 9.49 -0.76 15.91
N LEU A 104 8.28 -0.33 16.26
CA LEU A 104 8.02 0.43 17.49
C LEU A 104 8.31 -0.43 18.74
N GLU A 105 7.89 -1.69 18.74
CA GLU A 105 8.17 -2.64 19.83
C GLU A 105 9.68 -2.91 19.97
N LEU A 106 10.38 -3.17 18.87
CA LEU A 106 11.84 -3.37 18.83
C LEU A 106 12.64 -2.17 19.36
N THR A 107 12.04 -0.98 19.34
CA THR A 107 12.64 0.27 19.83
C THR A 107 12.11 0.72 21.19
N ASN A 108 11.41 -0.17 21.91
CA ASN A 108 10.83 0.07 23.23
C ASN A 108 9.83 1.25 23.24
N ILE A 109 9.10 1.48 22.14
CA ILE A 109 8.07 2.51 22.02
C ILE A 109 6.69 1.88 22.15
N GLU A 110 6.01 2.17 23.26
CA GLU A 110 4.64 1.72 23.49
C GLU A 110 3.62 2.66 22.82
N ILE A 111 2.66 2.07 22.09
CA ILE A 111 1.52 2.79 21.55
C ILE A 111 0.36 2.72 22.54
N LYS A 112 0.03 3.86 23.17
CA LYS A 112 -1.00 3.94 24.23
C LYS A 112 -2.39 3.48 23.81
N ARG A 113 -2.71 3.49 22.51
CA ARG A 113 -4.01 3.07 21.96
C ARG A 113 -3.78 2.28 20.68
N PRO A 114 -4.52 1.17 20.46
CA PRO A 114 -4.52 0.50 19.17
C PRO A 114 -4.89 1.48 18.06
N THR A 115 -3.99 1.67 17.10
CA THR A 115 -4.23 2.46 15.88
C THR A 115 -3.94 1.62 14.66
N HIS A 116 -4.70 1.87 13.60
CA HIS A 116 -4.49 1.35 12.26
C HIS A 116 -3.95 2.45 11.33
N ASN A 117 -3.74 3.66 11.84
CA ASN A 117 -3.25 4.76 11.01
C ASN A 117 -1.74 4.62 10.78
N ILE A 118 -1.35 4.17 9.59
CA ILE A 118 0.07 3.93 9.25
C ILE A 118 0.89 5.23 9.27
N LYS A 119 0.28 6.39 9.02
CA LYS A 119 0.97 7.68 9.09
C LYS A 119 1.27 8.04 10.54
N GLU A 120 0.32 7.85 11.44
CA GLU A 120 0.53 8.05 12.88
C GLU A 120 1.65 7.14 13.40
N LEU A 121 1.63 5.85 13.04
CA LEU A 121 2.67 4.89 13.40
C LEU A 121 4.06 5.35 12.93
N TRP A 122 4.16 5.79 11.68
CA TRP A 122 5.40 6.26 11.10
C TRP A 122 5.90 7.56 11.74
N ASP A 123 5.02 8.55 11.92
CA ASP A 123 5.36 9.83 12.55
C ASP A 123 5.88 9.62 13.98
N VAL A 124 5.25 8.71 14.74
CA VAL A 124 5.70 8.33 16.09
C VAL A 124 7.08 7.68 16.04
N PHE A 125 7.27 6.71 15.15
CA PHE A 125 8.54 6.01 15.00
C PHE A 125 9.70 6.98 14.71
N VAL A 126 9.55 7.84 13.69
CA VAL A 126 10.59 8.82 13.31
C VAL A 126 10.87 9.80 14.43
N LYS A 127 9.82 10.33 15.08
CA LYS A 127 9.97 11.30 16.17
C LYS A 127 10.71 10.73 17.37
N LYS A 128 10.37 9.50 17.77
CA LYS A 128 10.91 8.86 18.98
C LYS A 128 12.31 8.30 18.76
N ASN A 129 12.62 7.83 17.55
CA ASN A 129 13.94 7.29 17.20
C ASN A 129 14.89 8.33 16.59
N LYS A 130 14.54 9.63 16.61
CA LYS A 130 15.32 10.70 15.96
C LYS A 130 16.82 10.69 16.31
N THR A 131 17.19 10.37 17.54
CA THR A 131 18.60 10.34 18.00
C THR A 131 19.36 9.09 17.54
N TYR A 132 18.66 8.06 17.08
CA TYR A 132 19.24 6.79 16.63
C TYR A 132 19.31 6.68 15.11
N ILE A 133 18.56 7.53 14.39
CA ILE A 133 18.60 7.63 12.93
C ILE A 133 19.89 8.35 12.51
N PHE A 134 20.75 7.64 11.79
CA PHE A 134 22.01 8.16 11.26
C PHE A 134 21.78 9.01 9.99
N GLU A 135 22.77 9.83 9.63
CA GLU A 135 22.69 10.72 8.46
C GLU A 135 22.55 9.93 7.15
N GLU A 136 23.28 8.82 7.03
CA GLU A 136 23.21 7.87 5.91
C GLU A 136 21.83 7.22 5.74
N GLU A 137 20.97 7.26 6.77
CA GLU A 137 19.64 6.67 6.76
C GLU A 137 18.55 7.66 6.31
N GLN A 138 18.89 8.94 6.10
CA GLN A 138 17.91 9.98 5.75
C GLN A 138 17.22 9.71 4.41
N CYS A 139 17.93 9.17 3.42
CA CYS A 139 17.34 8.77 2.13
C CYS A 139 16.27 7.69 2.33
N PHE A 140 16.54 6.72 3.20
CA PHE A 140 15.60 5.65 3.54
C PHE A 140 14.36 6.16 4.27
N ILE A 141 14.54 7.04 5.27
CA ILE A 141 13.43 7.68 5.97
C ILE A 141 12.52 8.44 5.00
N LYS A 142 13.09 9.21 4.06
CA LYS A 142 12.32 9.92 3.04
C LYS A 142 11.55 8.95 2.14
N ARG A 143 12.19 7.87 1.69
CA ARG A 143 11.59 6.85 0.84
C ARG A 143 10.40 6.15 1.50
N ILE A 144 10.52 5.75 2.77
CA ILE A 144 9.37 5.22 3.52
C ILE A 144 8.28 6.27 3.66
N SER A 145 8.65 7.53 3.96
CA SER A 145 7.67 8.60 4.14
C SER A 145 6.79 8.76 2.91
N VAL A 146 7.37 8.71 1.71
CA VAL A 146 6.60 8.74 0.44
C VAL A 146 5.65 7.54 0.34
N LEU A 147 6.11 6.32 0.61
CA LEU A 147 5.26 5.12 0.55
C LEU A 147 4.08 5.19 1.55
N VAL A 148 4.35 5.63 2.78
CA VAL A 148 3.34 5.82 3.83
C VAL A 148 2.35 6.89 3.42
N GLU A 149 2.80 8.02 2.87
CA GLU A 149 1.93 9.09 2.37
C GLU A 149 1.03 8.62 1.22
N VAL A 150 1.60 7.87 0.27
CA VAL A 150 0.85 7.29 -0.85
C VAL A 150 -0.24 6.36 -0.34
N LEU A 151 0.09 5.39 0.50
CA LEU A 151 -0.89 4.43 1.03
C LEU A 151 -1.93 5.12 1.91
N ASN A 152 -1.52 6.07 2.76
CA ASN A 152 -2.43 6.85 3.58
C ASN A 152 -3.38 7.70 2.70
N SER A 153 -2.96 8.15 1.53
CA SER A 153 -3.85 8.86 0.59
C SER A 153 -4.89 7.96 -0.07
N LEU A 154 -4.63 6.65 -0.13
CA LEU A 154 -5.57 5.66 -0.68
C LEU A 154 -6.46 5.03 0.40
N ASP A 155 -5.92 4.82 1.60
CA ASP A 155 -6.56 4.16 2.75
C ASP A 155 -5.96 4.68 4.07
N ASN A 156 -6.55 5.72 4.64
CA ASN A 156 -6.03 6.43 5.82
C ASN A 156 -6.42 5.75 7.15
N ASP A 157 -7.47 4.94 7.16
CA ASP A 157 -8.04 4.32 8.36
C ASP A 157 -8.01 2.79 8.32
N GLY A 158 -7.61 2.20 7.18
CA GLY A 158 -7.59 0.76 6.96
C GLY A 158 -8.93 0.17 6.53
N SER A 159 -9.91 1.00 6.18
CA SER A 159 -11.24 0.58 5.76
C SER A 159 -11.39 0.58 4.24
N HIS A 160 -10.65 1.43 3.52
CA HIS A 160 -10.96 1.72 2.13
C HIS A 160 -10.75 0.50 1.23
N PHE A 161 -9.75 -0.36 1.47
CA PHE A 161 -9.57 -1.56 0.65
C PHE A 161 -10.49 -2.73 1.03
N ARG A 162 -11.17 -2.66 2.18
CA ARG A 162 -12.09 -3.71 2.66
C ARG A 162 -13.54 -3.43 2.33
N TYR A 163 -13.91 -2.17 2.25
CA TYR A 163 -15.28 -1.75 2.02
C TYR A 163 -15.36 -0.80 0.83
N SER A 164 -16.52 -0.73 0.19
CA SER A 164 -16.77 0.24 -0.89
C SER A 164 -17.22 1.60 -0.35
N THR A 165 -17.78 1.64 0.85
CA THR A 165 -18.43 2.83 1.42
C THR A 165 -18.05 3.09 2.87
N SER A 166 -18.10 4.36 3.24
CA SER A 166 -18.03 4.82 4.63
C SER A 166 -19.28 4.45 5.42
N ASN A 167 -19.23 4.69 6.74
CA ASN A 167 -20.40 4.55 7.62
C ASN A 167 -21.55 5.51 7.23
N ASN A 168 -21.25 6.58 6.49
CA ASN A 168 -22.23 7.54 5.97
C ASN A 168 -22.75 7.15 4.57
N ASN A 169 -22.37 5.99 4.04
CA ASN A 169 -22.64 5.51 2.67
C ASN A 169 -21.92 6.28 1.54
N ASP A 170 -20.95 7.13 1.85
CA ASP A 170 -20.11 7.77 0.83
C ASP A 170 -19.15 6.75 0.22
N LEU A 171 -18.92 6.80 -1.10
CA LEU A 171 -17.99 5.90 -1.76
C LEU A 171 -16.54 6.27 -1.40
N TYR A 172 -15.74 5.29 -0.99
CA TYR A 172 -14.31 5.54 -0.71
C TYR A 172 -13.50 5.82 -1.98
N ARG A 173 -13.95 5.29 -3.13
CA ARG A 173 -13.29 5.48 -4.44
C ARG A 173 -14.30 6.03 -5.44
N GLU A 174 -14.30 7.34 -5.61
CA GLU A 174 -15.13 8.02 -6.60
C GLU A 174 -14.40 8.26 -7.94
N LYS A 175 -13.08 8.40 -7.85
CA LYS A 175 -12.20 8.72 -8.97
C LYS A 175 -11.34 7.52 -9.33
N PRO A 176 -11.06 7.35 -10.63
CA PRO A 176 -10.16 6.31 -11.11
C PRO A 176 -8.73 6.62 -10.67
N TYR A 177 -8.02 5.58 -10.24
CA TYR A 177 -6.58 5.63 -10.01
C TYR A 177 -5.92 4.45 -10.71
N LEU A 178 -4.82 4.74 -11.41
CA LEU A 178 -3.88 3.71 -11.82
C LEU A 178 -2.80 3.56 -10.76
N ILE A 179 -2.40 2.33 -10.47
CA ILE A 179 -1.26 2.01 -9.61
C ILE A 179 -0.13 1.37 -10.40
N ASN A 180 1.09 1.48 -9.92
CA ASN A 180 2.22 0.67 -10.37
C ASN A 180 2.45 -0.48 -9.37
N PRO A 181 1.92 -1.70 -9.63
CA PRO A 181 1.99 -2.79 -8.65
C PRO A 181 3.42 -3.21 -8.36
N LYS A 182 4.30 -3.18 -9.37
CA LYS A 182 5.72 -3.50 -9.20
C LYS A 182 6.37 -2.51 -8.24
N ARG A 183 6.12 -1.21 -8.40
CA ARG A 183 6.69 -0.20 -7.48
C ARG A 183 6.19 -0.39 -6.06
N PHE A 184 4.89 -0.65 -5.86
CA PHE A 184 4.37 -0.98 -4.53
C PHE A 184 5.06 -2.22 -3.94
N SER A 185 5.17 -3.31 -4.70
CA SER A 185 5.75 -4.56 -4.23
C SER A 185 7.22 -4.39 -3.83
N ASP A 186 8.02 -3.75 -4.67
CA ASP A 186 9.45 -3.54 -4.42
C ASP A 186 9.67 -2.69 -3.15
N GLU A 187 8.88 -1.62 -2.99
CA GLU A 187 9.00 -0.68 -1.86
C GLU A 187 8.48 -1.23 -0.54
N VAL A 188 7.35 -1.96 -0.57
CA VAL A 188 6.79 -2.63 0.61
C VAL A 188 7.76 -3.68 1.12
N HIS A 189 8.34 -4.51 0.24
CA HIS A 189 9.34 -5.50 0.65
C HIS A 189 10.58 -4.85 1.24
N SER A 190 11.11 -3.82 0.59
CA SER A 190 12.30 -3.15 1.09
C SER A 190 12.04 -2.50 2.46
N MET A 191 10.91 -1.80 2.63
CA MET A 191 10.52 -1.21 3.90
C MET A 191 10.35 -2.28 4.98
N ALA A 192 9.58 -3.33 4.71
CA ALA A 192 9.28 -4.38 5.69
C ALA A 192 10.56 -5.09 6.14
N LEU A 193 11.44 -5.50 5.22
CA LEU A 193 12.70 -6.15 5.57
C LEU A 193 13.58 -5.25 6.46
N THR A 194 13.66 -3.97 6.13
CA THR A 194 14.51 -3.02 6.86
C THR A 194 13.97 -2.72 8.26
N LEU A 195 12.67 -2.46 8.39
CA LEU A 195 12.03 -2.21 9.69
C LEU A 195 12.08 -3.43 10.61
N ASN A 196 12.07 -4.63 10.05
CA ASN A 196 12.23 -5.87 10.81
C ASN A 196 13.71 -6.24 11.09
N SER A 197 14.67 -5.42 10.63
CA SER A 197 16.13 -5.62 10.79
C SER A 197 16.79 -4.49 11.59
N ILE A 198 16.05 -3.88 12.52
CA ILE A 198 16.55 -2.85 13.43
C ILE A 198 17.59 -3.45 14.37
N ASP A 199 18.73 -2.76 14.54
CA ASP A 199 19.73 -3.12 15.53
C ASP A 199 19.23 -2.80 16.94
N VAL A 200 18.67 -3.81 17.60
CA VAL A 200 18.12 -3.71 18.96
C VAL A 200 19.17 -3.38 20.01
N SER A 201 20.47 -3.60 19.74
CA SER A 201 21.55 -3.29 20.69
C SER A 201 21.65 -1.80 21.00
N LEU A 202 21.19 -0.94 20.07
CA LEU A 202 21.11 0.51 20.27
C LEU A 202 20.08 0.92 21.33
N PHE A 203 19.14 0.02 21.67
CA PHE A 203 17.99 0.29 22.53
C PHE A 203 18.03 -0.46 23.87
N ILE A 204 19.01 -1.35 24.06
CA ILE A 204 19.25 -2.06 25.31
C ILE A 204 20.17 -1.20 26.18
N ARG A 205 19.69 -0.82 27.38
CA ARG A 205 20.48 -0.20 28.44
C ARG A 205 20.56 -1.13 29.63
#